data_AF-A0A9W3TCZ7-F1
#
_entry.id   AF-A0A9W3TCZ7-F1
#
_cell.length_a   1.000
_cell.length_b   1.000
_cell.length_c   1.000
_cell.angle_alpha   90.00
_cell.angle_beta   90.00
_cell.angle_gamma   90.00
#
_symmetry.space_group_name_H-M   'P 1'
#
loop_
_entity.id
_entity.type
_entity.pdbx_description
1 polymer ?
#
loop_
_entity_poly.entity_id
_entity_poly.type
_entity_poly.pdbx_seq_one_letter_code
_entity_poly.pdbx_strand_id
1 'polypeptide(L)' 'MKYEALFTVEISVGSERVANHKIKAHDVIEVVEKLAEKYLSDHEGHCQNE' A
#
# COMPACT_ATOMS: atom_id res chain seq x y z
N MET A 1 7.62 21.23 -12.04
CA MET A 1 6.48 20.39 -11.63
C MET A 1 7.04 19.00 -11.37
N LYS A 2 6.85 18.42 -10.18
CA LYS A 2 7.19 17.01 -9.96
C LYS A 2 6.09 16.19 -10.64
N TYR A 3 6.47 15.24 -11.49
CA TYR A 3 5.54 14.38 -12.22
C TYR A 3 4.92 13.37 -11.25
N GLU A 4 3.60 13.27 -11.23
CA GLU A 4 2.87 12.28 -10.43
C GLU A 4 2.30 11.21 -11.35
N ALA A 5 2.53 9.94 -11.00
CA ALA A 5 2.05 8.76 -11.72
C ALA A 5 1.12 7.92 -10.85
N LEU A 6 0.24 7.16 -11.49
CA LEU A 6 -0.60 6.16 -10.83
C LEU A 6 0.10 4.79 -10.88
N PHE A 7 0.51 4.30 -9.71
CA PHE A 7 1.09 2.98 -9.53
C PHE A 7 0.02 1.97 -9.11
N THR A 8 0.10 0.76 -9.65
CA THR A 8 -0.70 -0.38 -9.18
C THR A 8 0.23 -1.34 -8.47
N VAL A 9 -0.02 -1.61 -7.20
CA VAL A 9 0.75 -2.53 -6.37
C VAL A 9 -0.10 -3.77 -6.10
N GLU A 10 0.39 -4.93 -6.51
CA GLU A 10 -0.21 -6.22 -6.22
C GLU A 10 0.65 -6.96 -5.20
N ILE A 11 0.01 -7.49 -4.15
CA ILE A 11 0.66 -8.28 -3.12
C ILE A 11 0.04 -9.68 -3.15
N SER A 12 0.89 -10.69 -3.23
CA SER A 12 0.51 -12.08 -3.36
C SER A 12 1.30 -12.95 -2.38
N VAL A 13 0.67 -13.96 -1.81
CA VAL A 13 1.29 -14.97 -0.95
C VAL A 13 1.21 -16.30 -1.68
N GLY A 14 2.35 -16.82 -2.13
CA GLY A 14 2.39 -17.94 -3.06
C GLY A 14 1.71 -17.58 -4.38
N SER A 15 0.66 -18.32 -4.75
CA SER A 15 -0.13 -18.06 -5.96
C SER A 15 -1.39 -17.24 -5.70
N GLU A 16 -1.71 -16.95 -4.44
CA GLU A 16 -2.93 -16.21 -4.08
C GLU A 16 -2.66 -14.71 -3.99
N ARG A 17 -3.49 -13.92 -4.66
CA ARG A 17 -3.46 -12.47 -4.57
C ARG A 17 -4.21 -12.00 -3.33
N VAL A 18 -3.50 -11.39 -2.39
CA VAL A 18 -4.05 -10.97 -1.09
C VAL A 18 -4.39 -9.47 -1.02
N ALA A 19 -3.75 -8.64 -1.86
CA ALA A 19 -4.10 -7.22 -1.93
C ALA A 19 -3.79 -6.59 -3.29
N ASN A 20 -4.57 -5.56 -3.63
CA ASN A 20 -4.31 -4.70 -4.78
C ASN A 20 -4.53 -3.23 -4.37
N HIS A 21 -3.51 -2.40 -4.56
CA HIS A 21 -3.55 -0.98 -4.22
C HIS A 21 -3.30 -0.14 -5.46
N LYS A 22 -3.98 1.00 -5.54
CA LYS A 22 -3.70 2.05 -6.54
C LYS A 22 -3.18 3.27 -5.79
N ILE A 23 -1.92 3.63 -6.03
CA ILE A 23 -1.21 4.67 -5.29
C ILE A 23 -0.72 5.72 -6.26
N LYS A 24 -1.10 6.98 -6.03
CA LYS A 24 -0.50 8.12 -6.72
C LYS A 24 0.78 8.52 -6.00
N ALA A 25 1.88 8.59 -6.75
CA ALA A 25 3.20 8.91 -6.22
C ALA A 25 4.10 9.51 -7.30
N HIS A 26 5.16 10.20 -6.89
CA HIS A 26 6.17 10.71 -7.84
C HIS A 26 7.17 9.64 -8.27
N ASP A 27 7.46 8.69 -7.39
CA ASP A 27 8.42 7.61 -7.61
C ASP A 27 8.09 6.39 -6.73
N VAL A 28 8.85 5.32 -6.92
CA VAL A 28 8.64 4.04 -6.24
C VAL A 28 8.92 4.11 -4.73
N ILE A 29 9.79 5.01 -4.26
CA ILE A 29 10.12 5.15 -2.85
C ILE A 29 8.88 5.66 -2.11
N GLU A 30 8.26 6.71 -2.65
CA GLU A 30 7.01 7.25 -2.09
C GLU A 30 5.86 6.22 -2.11
N VAL A 31 5.82 5.32 -3.10
CA VAL A 31 4.87 4.19 -3.11
C VAL A 31 5.10 3.25 -1.92
N VAL A 32 6.36 2.89 -1.64
CA VAL A 32 6.71 2.00 -0.53
C VAL A 32 6.42 2.64 0.81
N GLU A 33 6.75 3.93 0.99
CA GLU A 33 6.45 4.69 2.22
C GLU A 33 4.94 4.71 2.50
N LYS A 34 4.14 5.11 1.50
CA LYS A 34 2.66 5.13 1.62
C LYS A 34 2.07 3.76 1.92
N LEU A 35 2.64 2.70 1.34
CA LEU A 35 2.20 1.32 1.58
C LEU A 35 2.54 0.90 3.02
N ALA A 36 3.74 1.20 3.50
CA ALA A 36 4.18 0.91 4.86
C ALA A 36 3.31 1.64 5.90
N GLU A 37 3.08 2.94 5.73
CA GLU A 37 2.18 3.72 6.60
C GLU A 37 0.80 3.08 6.68
N LYS A 38 0.21 2.73 5.53
CA LYS A 38 -1.10 2.09 5.47
C LYS A 38 -1.15 0.79 6.29
N TYR A 39 -0.20 -0.12 6.08
CA TYR A 39 -0.20 -1.40 6.80
C TYR A 39 0.14 -1.28 8.28
N LEU A 40 0.98 -0.31 8.67
CA LEU A 40 1.30 -0.07 10.06
C LEU A 40 0.10 0.54 10.81
N SER A 41 -0.59 1.52 10.23
CA SER A 41 -1.79 2.12 10.84
C SER A 41 -2.99 1.17 10.89
N ASP A 42 -3.14 0.29 9.89
CA ASP A 42 -4.22 -0.72 9.88
C ASP A 42 -4.01 -1.76 10.99
N HIS A 43 -2.75 -2.08 11.31
CA HIS A 43 -2.39 -2.99 12.40
C HIS A 43 -2.72 -2.42 13.78
N GLU A 44 -2.69 -1.10 13.95
CA GLU A 44 -3.10 -0.42 15.18
C GLU A 44 -4.64 -0.34 15.35
N GLY A 45 -5.42 -0.53 14.27
CA GLY A 45 -6.88 -0.44 14.26
C GLY A 45 -7.64 -1.76 14.46
N HIS A 46 -6.97 -2.91 14.35
CA HIS A 46 -7.61 -4.24 14.41
C HIS A 46 -7.61 -4.87 15.82
N CYS A 47 -7.56 -4.06 16.88
CA CYS A 47 -7.75 -4.50 18.27
C CYS A 47 -9.07 -3.97 18.88
N GLN A 48 -10.13 -3.83 18.07
CA GLN A 48 -11.49 -3.57 18.55
C GLN A 48 -12.51 -4.22 17.61
N ASN A 49 -12.70 -5.54 17.71
CA ASN A 49 -14.01 -6.16 17.51
C ASN A 49 -13.98 -7.63 17.96
N GLU A 50 -14.32 -7.85 19.23
CA GLU A 50 -14.95 -9.09 19.71
C GLU A 50 -16.41 -8.76 20.03
#